data_AF-A0A645HVR6-F1
#
_entry.id   AF-A0A645HVR6-F1
#
_cell.length_a   1.000
_cell.length_b   1.000
_cell.length_c   1.000
_cell.angle_alpha   90.00
_cell.angle_beta   90.00
_cell.angle_gamma   90.00
#
_symmetry.space_group_name_H-M   'P 1'
#
loop_
_entity.id
_entity.type
_entity.pdbx_description
1 polymer ?
#
loop_
_entity_poly.entity_id
_entity_poly.type
_entity_poly.pdbx_seq_one_letter_code
_entity_poly.pdbx_strand_id
1 'polypeptide(L)'
;MQPALSAGHPVLPVAISYWELDGQRSLAPRYDGDISLGQCTRAILGRKRLIARLVTTPLRGLNGEDRKLVATQAREAIALGAGLPMANSPPDTPCGLPGERPSNVHPTGSPSRAPADSA
;
A
#
# COMPACT_ATOMS: atom_id res chain seq x y z
N MET A 1 4.09 -10.61 -5.76
CA MET A 1 3.53 -11.22 -6.99
C MET A 1 4.53 -12.15 -7.65
N GLN A 2 5.71 -11.68 -8.06
CA GLN A 2 6.69 -12.52 -8.79
C GLN A 2 7.09 -13.81 -8.06
N PRO A 3 7.40 -13.82 -6.74
CA PRO A 3 7.79 -15.06 -6.07
C PRO A 3 6.69 -16.13 -6.08
N ALA A 4 5.42 -15.72 -5.91
CA ALA A 4 4.28 -16.64 -5.94
C ALA A 4 4.11 -17.26 -7.33
N LEU A 5 4.11 -16.43 -8.38
CA LEU A 5 3.95 -16.91 -9.76
C LEU A 5 5.13 -17.81 -10.19
N SER A 6 6.36 -17.45 -9.81
CA SER A 6 7.55 -18.29 -10.07
C SER A 6 7.49 -19.63 -9.33
N ALA A 7 6.81 -19.69 -8.18
CA ALA A 7 6.56 -20.92 -7.45
C ALA A 7 5.29 -21.66 -7.92
N GLY A 8 4.65 -21.24 -9.02
CA GLY A 8 3.41 -21.85 -9.53
C GLY A 8 2.16 -21.60 -8.68
N HIS A 9 2.20 -20.62 -7.77
CA HIS A 9 1.07 -20.27 -6.92
C HIS A 9 0.27 -19.12 -7.53
N PRO A 10 -1.08 -19.25 -7.58
CA PRO A 10 -1.93 -18.17 -8.06
C PRO A 10 -1.96 -17.00 -7.07
N VAL A 11 -2.50 -15.89 -7.54
CA VAL A 11 -2.68 -14.67 -6.76
C VAL A 11 -4.17 -14.43 -6.60
N LEU A 12 -4.58 -14.05 -5.38
CA LEU A 12 -5.91 -13.51 -5.10
C LEU A 12 -5.88 -11.98 -5.10
N PRO A 13 -6.41 -11.29 -6.12
CA PRO A 13 -6.56 -9.84 -6.07
C PRO A 13 -7.71 -9.48 -5.14
N VAL A 14 -7.48 -8.49 -4.28
CA VAL A 14 -8.44 -8.03 -3.28
C VAL A 14 -8.59 -6.51 -3.38
N ALA A 15 -9.82 -6.04 -3.50
CA ALA A 15 -10.16 -4.64 -3.46
C ALA A 15 -10.52 -4.23 -2.04
N ILE A 16 -9.82 -3.23 -1.50
CA ILE A 16 -10.14 -2.58 -0.24
C ILE A 16 -10.57 -1.14 -0.49
N SER A 17 -11.64 -0.70 0.17
CA SER A 17 -12.10 0.69 0.12
C SER A 17 -12.59 1.13 1.48
N TYR A 18 -12.42 2.41 1.80
CA TYR A 18 -12.83 2.97 3.08
C TYR A 18 -14.00 3.92 2.88
N TRP A 19 -14.93 3.90 3.83
CA TRP A 19 -16.18 4.64 3.76
C TRP A 19 -16.48 5.30 5.10
N GLU A 20 -17.06 6.49 5.02
CA GLU A 20 -17.64 7.21 6.15
C GLU A 20 -19.08 6.74 6.39
N LEU A 21 -19.67 7.15 7.52
CA LEU A 21 -21.04 6.78 7.89
C LEU A 21 -22.12 7.31 6.93
N ASP A 22 -21.83 8.42 6.26
CA ASP A 22 -22.71 9.03 5.25
C ASP A 22 -22.67 8.32 3.89
N GLY A 23 -21.86 7.26 3.77
CA GLY A 23 -21.68 6.51 2.54
C GLY A 23 -20.73 7.17 1.54
N GLN A 24 -20.00 8.22 1.92
CA GLN A 24 -18.92 8.76 1.11
C GLN A 24 -17.64 7.94 1.27
N ARG A 25 -16.79 7.95 0.24
CA ARG A 25 -15.46 7.34 0.35
C ARG A 25 -14.56 8.16 1.26
N SER A 26 -13.82 7.45 2.10
CA SER A 26 -12.80 8.05 2.94
C SER A 26 -11.42 7.86 2.34
N LEU A 27 -10.66 8.95 2.30
CA LEU A 27 -9.22 8.95 2.05
C LEU A 27 -8.41 9.14 3.34
N ALA A 28 -9.04 9.06 4.51
CA ALA A 28 -8.35 9.23 5.79
C ALA A 28 -7.16 8.26 5.98
N PRO A 29 -7.23 6.98 5.55
CA PRO A 29 -6.11 6.03 5.68
C PRO A 29 -5.05 6.15 4.59
N ARG A 30 -5.06 7.23 3.81
CA ARG A 30 -4.15 7.41 2.69
C ARG A 30 -2.75 7.81 3.20
N TYR A 31 -1.78 6.92 3.02
CA TYR A 31 -0.37 7.18 3.27
C TYR A 31 0.40 7.14 1.94
N ASP A 32 0.30 8.22 1.18
CA ASP A 32 1.04 8.45 -0.06
C ASP A 32 1.42 9.93 -0.20
N GLY A 33 2.34 10.20 -1.14
CA GLY A 33 2.89 11.54 -1.37
C GLY A 33 3.61 12.10 -0.16
N ASP A 34 3.42 13.39 0.10
CA ASP A 34 4.13 14.15 1.14
C ASP A 34 3.47 14.09 2.53
N ILE A 35 2.64 13.07 2.78
CA ILE A 35 1.95 12.92 4.06
C ILE A 35 2.86 12.15 5.04
N SER A 36 3.13 12.72 6.20
CA SER A 36 3.82 12.02 7.28
C SER A 36 2.93 10.96 7.96
N LEU A 37 3.55 9.97 8.59
CA LEU A 37 2.82 8.95 9.36
C LEU A 37 1.96 9.57 10.47
N GLY A 38 2.44 10.64 11.12
CA GLY A 38 1.69 11.37 12.16
C GLY A 38 0.45 12.07 11.60
N GLN A 39 0.54 12.65 10.41
CA GLN A 39 -0.61 13.26 9.72
C GLN A 39 -1.63 12.21 9.29
N CYS A 40 -1.19 11.07 8.73
CA CYS A 40 -2.07 9.95 8.39
C CYS A 40 -2.79 9.40 9.63
N THR A 41 -2.04 9.11 10.70
CA THR A 41 -2.61 8.62 11.96
C THR A 41 -3.65 9.60 12.52
N ARG A 42 -3.35 10.91 12.51
CA ARG A 42 -4.30 11.93 12.95
C ARG A 42 -5.55 11.98 12.06
N ALA A 43 -5.40 11.83 10.75
CA ALA A 43 -6.53 11.82 9.81
C ALA A 43 -7.47 10.62 10.06
N ILE A 44 -6.93 9.45 10.39
CA ILE A 44 -7.69 8.26 10.76
C ILE A 44 -8.40 8.47 12.10
N LEU A 45 -7.67 8.89 13.14
CA LEU A 45 -8.22 9.10 14.49
C LEU A 45 -9.27 10.23 14.55
N GLY A 46 -9.22 11.17 13.62
CA GLY A 46 -10.23 12.23 13.48
C GLY A 46 -11.59 11.75 12.96
N ARG A 47 -11.71 10.51 12.47
CA ARG A 47 -12.99 9.95 11.99
C ARG A 47 -13.73 9.27 13.13
N LYS A 48 -15.02 9.62 13.30
CA LYS A 48 -15.90 8.99 14.29
C LYS A 48 -16.05 7.49 14.06
N ARG A 49 -16.09 7.07 12.79
CA ARG A 49 -16.14 5.68 12.37
C ARG A 49 -15.64 5.58 10.95
N LEU A 50 -14.83 4.57 10.68
CA LEU A 50 -14.33 4.25 9.35
C LEU A 50 -14.71 2.82 9.00
N ILE A 51 -15.34 2.62 7.84
CA ILE A 51 -15.81 1.31 7.38
C ILE A 51 -14.87 0.83 6.27
N ALA A 52 -14.11 -0.23 6.53
CA ALA A 52 -13.36 -0.93 5.50
C ALA A 52 -14.27 -1.95 4.79
N ARG A 53 -14.41 -1.81 3.47
CA ARG A 53 -15.09 -2.80 2.61
C ARG A 53 -14.05 -3.57 1.83
N LEU A 54 -14.16 -4.89 1.89
CA LEU A 54 -13.27 -5.82 1.22
C LEU A 54 -14.05 -6.62 0.18
N VAL A 55 -13.53 -6.67 -1.04
CA VAL A 55 -14.08 -7.50 -2.13
C VAL A 55 -12.96 -8.38 -2.66
N THR A 56 -13.13 -9.69 -2.53
CA THR A 56 -12.25 -10.66 -3.18
C THR A 56 -12.67 -10.81 -4.63
N THR A 57 -11.68 -11.05 -5.50
CA THR A 57 -11.90 -11.30 -6.92
C THR A 57 -11.40 -12.71 -7.26
N PRO A 58 -11.75 -13.29 -8.42
CA PRO A 58 -11.27 -14.63 -8.74
C PRO A 58 -9.74 -14.68 -8.79
N LEU A 59 -9.16 -15.85 -8.54
CA LEU A 59 -7.71 -16.06 -8.62
C LEU A 59 -7.16 -15.72 -10.03
N ARG A 60 -5.89 -15.35 -10.11
CA ARG A 60 -5.14 -15.08 -11.34
C ARG A 60 -3.80 -15.83 -11.31
N GLY A 61 -3.21 -16.13 -12.47
CA GLY A 61 -1.92 -16.83 -12.53
C GLY A 61 -2.01 -18.35 -12.36
N LEU A 62 -3.18 -18.95 -12.64
CA LEU A 62 -3.39 -20.40 -12.50
C LEU A 62 -2.68 -21.21 -13.59
N ASN A 63 -2.38 -20.60 -14.74
CA ASN A 63 -1.93 -21.28 -15.95
C ASN A 63 -0.48 -20.92 -16.36
N GLY A 64 0.34 -20.41 -15.43
CA GLY A 64 1.71 -19.98 -15.74
C GLY A 64 1.79 -18.74 -16.63
N GLU A 65 0.77 -17.89 -16.57
CA GLU A 65 0.68 -16.62 -17.31
C GLU A 65 1.86 -15.68 -16.99
N ASP A 66 2.24 -14.83 -17.96
CA ASP A 66 3.26 -13.79 -17.72
C ASP A 66 2.83 -12.87 -16.58
N ARG A 67 3.80 -12.50 -15.74
CA ARG A 67 3.61 -11.60 -14.58
C ARG A 67 2.91 -10.30 -14.94
N LYS A 68 3.19 -9.77 -16.14
CA LYS A 68 2.62 -8.49 -16.59
C LYS A 68 1.15 -8.65 -16.89
N LEU A 69 0.77 -9.73 -17.56
CA LEU A 69 -0.61 -10.05 -17.87
C LEU A 69 -1.42 -10.28 -16.59
N VAL A 70 -0.87 -11.07 -15.65
CA VAL A 70 -1.49 -11.30 -14.33
C VAL A 70 -1.67 -9.98 -13.56
N ALA A 71 -0.67 -9.10 -13.58
CA ALA A 71 -0.74 -7.79 -12.91
C ALA A 71 -1.82 -6.88 -13.52
N THR A 72 -1.93 -6.84 -14.86
CA THR A 72 -2.98 -6.09 -15.54
C THR A 72 -4.35 -6.62 -15.15
N GLN A 73 -4.60 -7.92 -15.29
CA GLN A 73 -5.89 -8.53 -14.95
C GLN A 73 -6.26 -8.35 -13.47
N ALA A 74 -5.27 -8.44 -12.57
CA ALA A 74 -5.47 -8.19 -11.15
C ALA A 74 -5.85 -6.73 -10.88
N ARG A 75 -5.17 -5.78 -11.52
CA ARG A 75 -5.48 -4.34 -11.42
C ARG A 75 -6.90 -4.04 -11.87
N GLU A 76 -7.32 -4.61 -13.00
CA GLU A 76 -8.67 -4.43 -13.53
C GLU A 76 -9.74 -5.01 -12.59
N ALA A 77 -9.49 -6.23 -12.07
CA ALA A 77 -10.39 -6.86 -11.12
C ALA A 77 -10.50 -6.05 -9.81
N ILE A 78 -9.39 -5.50 -9.31
CA ILE A 78 -9.37 -4.63 -8.13
C ILE A 78 -10.11 -3.32 -8.41
N ALA A 79 -9.91 -2.69 -9.57
CA ALA A 79 -10.61 -1.45 -9.93
C ALA A 79 -12.13 -1.67 -9.97
N LEU A 80 -12.58 -2.75 -10.60
CA LEU A 80 -14.00 -3.13 -10.64
C LEU A 80 -14.55 -3.43 -9.25
N GLY A 81 -13.88 -4.28 -8.46
CA GLY A 81 -14.30 -4.62 -7.10
C GLY A 81 -14.27 -3.42 -6.14
N ALA A 82 -13.37 -2.48 -6.38
CA ALA A 82 -13.29 -1.23 -5.64
C ALA A 82 -14.22 -0.16 -6.20
N GLY A 83 -14.97 -0.37 -7.30
CA GLY A 83 -15.82 0.64 -7.92
C GLY A 83 -15.06 1.90 -8.37
N LEU A 84 -13.82 1.74 -8.84
CA LEU A 84 -12.98 2.80 -9.36
C LEU A 84 -13.07 2.86 -10.90
N PRO A 85 -12.90 4.05 -11.51
CA PRO A 85 -12.79 4.14 -12.96
C PRO A 85 -11.58 3.35 -13.44
N MET A 86 -11.71 2.68 -14.58
CA MET A 86 -10.57 2.03 -15.22
C MET A 86 -9.60 3.10 -15.70
N ALA A 87 -8.49 3.28 -14.99
CA ALA A 87 -7.43 4.18 -15.42
C ALA A 87 -6.72 3.56 -16.64
N ASN A 88 -6.74 4.27 -17.77
CA ASN A 88 -6.00 3.92 -18.99
C ASN A 88 -4.53 4.38 -18.98
N SER A 89 -4.08 5.04 -17.90
CA SER A 89 -2.72 5.53 -17.81
C SER A 89 -1.83 4.50 -17.09
N PRO A 90 -0.62 4.22 -17.60
CA PRO A 90 0.44 3.65 -16.78
C PRO A 90 0.60 4.51 -15.52
N PRO A 91 0.95 3.94 -14.35
CA PRO A 91 1.37 4.76 -13.23
C PRO A 91 2.51 5.64 -13.74
N ASP A 92 2.38 6.97 -13.57
CA ASP A 92 3.43 7.92 -13.92
C ASP A 92 4.74 7.38 -13.35
N THR A 93 5.64 6.96 -14.25
CA THR A 93 7.02 6.74 -13.84
C THR A 93 7.48 8.12 -13.39
N PRO A 94 7.93 8.31 -12.14
CA PRO A 94 8.45 9.61 -11.73
C PRO A 94 9.59 9.92 -12.70
N CYS A 95 9.37 10.90 -13.58
CA CYS A 95 10.41 11.44 -14.44
C CYS A 95 11.54 11.90 -13.52
N GLY A 96 12.66 11.20 -13.59
CA GLY A 96 13.98 11.55 -13.07
C GLY A 96 14.00 12.38 -11.78
N LEU A 97 14.26 11.73 -10.65
CA LEU A 97 14.88 12.43 -9.53
C LEU A 97 16.23 12.99 -10.00
N PRO A 98 16.50 14.31 -9.93
CA PRO A 98 17.88 14.79 -9.94
C PRO A 98 18.54 14.22 -8.69
N GLY A 99 19.66 13.52 -8.86
CA GLY A 99 20.33 12.76 -7.80
C GLY A 99 20.36 13.48 -6.45
N GLU A 100 19.59 12.95 -5.50
CA GLU A 100 19.69 13.38 -4.10
C GLU A 100 21.09 13.05 -3.60
N ARG A 101 21.75 14.08 -3.05
CA ARG A 101 23.05 13.97 -2.42
C ARG A 101 22.94 12.99 -1.25
N PRO A 102 23.89 12.06 -1.06
CA PRO A 102 23.83 11.11 0.03
C PRO A 102 23.81 11.86 1.37
N SER A 103 22.74 11.68 2.13
CA SER A 103 22.59 12.16 3.50
C SER A 103 23.51 11.34 4.41
N ASN A 104 24.76 11.78 4.55
CA ASN A 104 25.69 11.26 5.56
C ASN A 104 25.30 11.75 6.96
N VAL A 105 24.17 11.30 7.49
CA VAL A 105 23.83 11.47 8.91
C VAL A 105 23.53 10.09 9.48
N HIS A 106 24.56 9.48 10.04
CA HIS A 106 24.48 8.26 10.81
C HIS A 106 23.91 8.60 12.21
N PRO A 107 22.74 8.10 12.62
CA PRO A 107 22.24 8.33 13.97
C PRO A 107 22.68 7.18 14.88
N THR A 108 23.92 7.21 15.37
CA THR A 108 24.30 6.39 16.55
C THR A 108 24.44 7.33 17.73
N GLY A 109 23.42 7.31 18.58
CA GLY A 109 23.38 8.11 19.80
C GLY A 109 22.27 7.63 20.72
N SER A 110 22.27 6.33 21.05
CA SER A 110 21.45 5.80 22.14
C SER A 110 22.34 5.66 23.39
N PRO A 111 22.18 6.49 24.43
CA PRO A 111 22.80 6.22 25.71
C PRO A 111 21.91 5.23 26.47
N SER A 112 22.07 3.94 26.22
CA SER A 112 21.53 2.90 27.10
C SER A 112 22.40 2.84 28.37
N ARG A 113 21.96 3.50 29.43
CA ARG A 113 22.56 3.38 30.77
C ARG A 113 22.03 2.11 31.42
N ALA A 114 22.85 1.06 31.48
CA ALA A 114 22.58 -0.13 32.29
C ALA A 114 22.67 0.22 33.80
N PRO A 115 21.88 -0.44 34.67
CA PRO A 115 22.00 -0.27 36.11
C PRO A 115 23.28 -0.94 36.62
N ALA A 116 23.95 -0.29 37.57
CA ALA A 116 25.15 -0.82 38.23
C ALA A 116 24.75 -1.93 39.22
N ASP A 117 25.17 -3.16 38.95
CA ASP A 117 25.17 -4.21 39.95
C ASP A 117 26.28 -3.92 40.98
N SER A 118 25.89 -4.00 42.25
CA SER A 118 26.74 -3.89 43.42
C SER A 118 27.39 -5.23 43.72
N ALA A 119 28.70 -5.25 43.94
CA ALA A 119 29.41 -6.30 44.66
C ALA A 119 30.64 -5.70 45.34
#